data_AF-A0A954WBF7-F1
#
_entry.id   AF-A0A954WBF7-F1
#
_cell.length_a   1.000
_cell.length_b   1.000
_cell.length_c   1.000
_cell.angle_alpha   90.00
_cell.angle_beta   90.00
_cell.angle_gamma   90.00
#
_symmetry.space_group_name_H-M   'P 1'
#
loop_
_entity.id
_entity.type
_entity.pdbx_description
1 polymer ?
#
loop_
_entity_poly.entity_id
_entity_poly.type
_entity_poly.pdbx_seq_one_letter_code
_entity_poly.pdbx_strand_id
1 'polypeptide(L)' 'APYLPNRPLRITAEVLESADNGVIVAQGGSAEGFSLYLRDGHACFAARYQGKLFEATADKPLPAPRCTLQLTLS' A
#
# COMPACT_ATOMS: atom_id res chain seq x y z
N ALA A 1 -9.74 -13.37 -3.53
CA ALA A 1 -9.15 -12.02 -3.66
C ALA A 1 -10.21 -11.08 -4.26
N PRO A 2 -10.21 -9.78 -3.95
CA PRO A 2 -11.16 -8.85 -4.54
C PRO A 2 -10.77 -8.65 -6.00
N TYR A 3 -11.76 -8.71 -6.88
CA TYR A 3 -11.59 -8.45 -8.30
C TYR A 3 -11.51 -6.92 -8.50
N LEU A 4 -10.30 -6.40 -8.76
CA LEU A 4 -10.00 -4.96 -8.85
C LEU A 4 -9.83 -4.36 -10.27
N PRO A 5 -10.24 -4.96 -11.40
CA PRO A 5 -10.04 -4.30 -12.69
C PRO A 5 -10.93 -3.08 -12.85
N ASN A 6 -10.32 -1.96 -13.24
CA ASN A 6 -10.98 -0.68 -13.56
C ASN A 6 -11.95 -0.15 -12.48
N ARG A 7 -11.65 -0.40 -11.21
CA ARG A 7 -12.40 0.18 -10.10
C ARG A 7 -11.50 1.06 -9.25
N PRO A 8 -11.96 2.26 -8.88
CA PRO A 8 -11.24 3.08 -7.91
C PRO A 8 -11.02 2.31 -6.62
N LEU A 9 -9.80 2.34 -6.10
CA LEU A 9 -9.44 1.74 -4.81
C LEU A 9 -9.02 2.85 -3.86
N ARG A 10 -9.60 2.86 -2.66
CA ARG A 10 -9.13 3.67 -1.55
C ARG A 10 -8.77 2.77 -0.37
N ILE A 11 -7.57 2.97 0.15
CA ILE A 11 -7.11 2.34 1.39
C ILE A 11 -6.80 3.48 2.37
N THR A 12 -7.41 3.43 3.54
CA THR A 12 -7.12 4.36 4.65
C THR A 12 -6.67 3.55 5.85
N ALA A 13 -5.55 3.93 6.46
CA ALA A 13 -5.03 3.32 7.66
C ALA A 13 -4.65 4.40 8.68
N GLU A 14 -5.02 4.19 9.95
CA GLU A 14 -4.48 4.95 11.06
C GLU A 14 -3.24 4.22 11.61
N VAL A 15 -2.08 4.87 11.51
CA VAL A 15 -0.84 4.39 12.10
C VAL A 15 -0.77 4.95 13.52
N LEU A 16 -0.83 4.09 14.52
CA LEU A 16 -0.78 4.48 15.94
C LEU A 16 0.66 4.65 16.45
N GLU A 17 1.58 3.87 15.89
CA GLU A 17 3.01 3.92 16.13
C GLU A 17 3.72 3.53 14.83
N SER A 18 4.71 4.33 14.40
CA SER A 18 5.45 4.08 13.17
C SER A 18 6.60 3.14 13.40
N ALA A 19 6.75 2.15 12.53
CA ALA A 19 7.99 1.40 12.35
C ALA A 19 8.59 1.73 10.99
N ASP A 20 9.90 1.62 10.85
CA ASP A 20 10.56 1.87 9.57
C ASP A 20 10.13 0.86 8.50
N ASN A 21 9.75 -0.35 8.91
CA ASN A 21 9.44 -1.46 8.02
C ASN A 21 8.22 -2.25 8.51
N GLY A 22 7.38 -2.71 7.58
CA GLY A 22 6.27 -3.59 7.90
C GLY A 22 5.15 -3.56 6.87
N VAL A 23 4.23 -4.51 6.95
CA VAL A 23 3.05 -4.56 6.06
C VAL A 23 1.86 -3.94 6.78
N ILE A 24 1.18 -2.98 6.14
CA ILE A 24 -0.05 -2.37 6.66
C ILE A 24 -1.25 -3.20 6.23
N VAL A 25 -1.35 -3.50 4.93
CA VAL A 25 -2.38 -4.39 4.40
C VAL A 25 -1.83 -5.09 3.16
N ALA A 26 -2.13 -6.37 3.02
CA ALA A 26 -1.87 -7.13 1.81
C ALA A 26 -3.08 -8.00 1.49
N GLN A 27 -3.47 -8.03 0.22
CA GLN A 27 -4.59 -8.82 -0.24
C GLN A 27 -4.31 -9.33 -1.64
N GLY A 28 -4.46 -10.64 -1.84
CA GLY A 28 -4.17 -11.25 -3.13
C GLY A 28 -4.58 -12.71 -3.21
N GLY A 29 -4.33 -13.28 -4.38
CA GLY A 29 -4.39 -14.71 -4.67
C GLY A 29 -3.09 -15.18 -5.31
N SER A 30 -3.16 -16.22 -6.13
CA SER A 30 -1.98 -16.85 -6.74
C SER A 30 -1.25 -15.99 -7.77
N ALA A 31 -1.94 -15.08 -8.48
CA ALA A 31 -1.35 -14.29 -9.58
C ALA A 31 -1.62 -12.77 -9.52
N GLU A 32 -2.55 -12.35 -8.67
CA GLU A 32 -3.01 -10.95 -8.57
C GLU A 32 -3.17 -10.55 -7.11
N GLY A 33 -2.89 -9.28 -6.82
CA GLY A 33 -3.01 -8.75 -5.48
C GLY A 33 -2.32 -7.42 -5.32
N PHE A 34 -2.40 -6.87 -4.12
CA PHE A 34 -1.72 -5.64 -3.75
C PHE A 34 -1.22 -5.68 -2.31
N SER A 35 -0.30 -4.78 -2.00
CA SER A 35 0.15 -4.50 -0.64
C SER A 35 0.43 -3.01 -0.46
N LEU A 36 -0.01 -2.47 0.67
CA LEU A 36 0.45 -1.22 1.24
C LEU A 36 1.37 -1.55 2.42
N TYR A 37 2.59 -1.02 2.41
CA TYR A 37 3.64 -1.37 3.36
C TYR A 37 4.56 -0.17 3.64
N LEU A 38 5.37 -0.28 4.68
CA LEU A 38 6.45 0.64 5.01
C LEU A 38 7.79 0.00 4.65
N ARG A 39 8.67 0.77 4.03
CA ARG A 39 10.07 0.45 3.80
C ARG A 39 10.92 1.67 4.08
N ASP A 40 11.88 1.56 5.01
CA ASP A 40 12.74 2.66 5.45
C ASP A 40 11.95 3.93 5.81
N GLY A 41 10.82 3.78 6.48
CA GLY A 41 9.92 4.86 6.90
C GLY A 41 9.03 5.43 5.79
N HIS A 42 9.12 4.93 4.55
CA HIS A 42 8.35 5.40 3.40
C HIS A 42 7.15 4.49 3.12
N ALA A 43 5.99 5.10 2.87
CA ALA A 43 4.82 4.38 2.39
C ALA A 43 5.05 3.87 0.97
N CYS A 44 4.90 2.57 0.79
CA CYS A 44 5.09 1.86 -0.46
C CYS A 44 3.81 1.10 -0.83
N PHE A 45 3.48 1.12 -2.11
CA PHE A 45 2.40 0.35 -2.68
C PHE A 45 2.93 -0.54 -3.79
N ALA A 46 2.52 -1.81 -3.78
CA ALA A 46 2.79 -2.74 -4.87
C ALA A 46 1.49 -3.42 -5.30
N ALA A 47 1.28 -3.57 -6.59
CA ALA A 47 0.18 -4.34 -7.15
C ALA A 47 0.66 -5.25 -8.27
N ARG A 48 0.14 -6.48 -8.31
CA ARG A 48 0.27 -7.38 -9.46
C ARG A 48 -1.04 -7.44 -10.21
N TYR A 49 -0.97 -7.16 -11.51
CA TYR A 49 -2.08 -7.28 -12.43
C TYR A 49 -1.60 -7.92 -13.73
N GLN A 50 -2.24 -9.00 -14.16
CA GLN A 50 -1.84 -9.78 -15.35
C GLN A 50 -0.34 -10.17 -15.34
N GLY A 51 0.18 -10.56 -14.18
CA GLY A 51 1.59 -10.94 -14.00
C GLY A 51 2.59 -9.77 -13.99
N LYS A 52 2.15 -8.54 -14.26
CA LYS A 52 2.99 -7.33 -14.20
C LYS A 52 2.96 -6.73 -12.80
N LEU A 53 4.13 -6.31 -12.31
CA LEU A 53 4.29 -5.62 -11.04
C LEU A 53 4.25 -4.10 -11.29
N PHE A 54 3.44 -3.41 -10.50
CA PHE A 54 3.34 -1.96 -10.44
C PHE A 54 3.69 -1.52 -9.03
N GLU A 55 4.58 -0.55 -8.90
CA GLU A 55 5.04 -0.06 -7.59
C GLU A 55 4.99 1.47 -7.55
N ALA A 56 4.66 2.00 -6.37
CA ALA A 56 4.74 3.41 -6.04
C ALA A 56 5.34 3.55 -4.64
N THR A 57 6.21 4.53 -4.45
CA THR A 57 6.81 4.88 -3.16
C THR A 57 6.58 6.35 -2.92
N ALA A 58 6.18 6.73 -1.71
CA ALA A 58 6.09 8.13 -1.33
C ALA A 58 7.48 8.77 -1.33
N ASP A 59 7.59 10.00 -1.84
CA ASP A 59 8.89 10.70 -1.91
C ASP A 59 9.43 11.14 -0.54
N LYS A 60 8.57 11.11 0.49
CA LYS A 60 8.90 11.51 1.86
C LYS A 60 8.54 10.38 2.83
N PRO A 61 9.28 10.23 3.94
CA PRO A 61 8.90 9.32 5.00
C PRO A 61 7.62 9.78 5.70
N LEU A 62 7.08 8.92 6.57
CA LEU A 62 5.94 9.30 7.41
C LEU A 62 6.25 10.60 8.19
N PRO A 63 5.31 11.56 8.23
CA PRO A 63 5.57 12.87 8.82
C PRO A 63 5.63 12.84 10.35
N ALA A 64 5.10 11.79 10.99
CA ALA A 64 5.05 11.64 12.43
C ALA A 64 4.84 10.16 12.81
N PRO A 65 5.18 9.76 14.05
CA PRO A 65 4.93 8.41 14.54
C PRO A 65 3.47 7.98 14.53
N ARG A 66 2.55 8.94 14.67
CA ARG A 66 1.11 8.74 14.53
C ARG A 66 0.61 9.57 13.35
N CYS A 67 0.00 8.92 12.36
CA CYS A 67 -0.52 9.60 11.17
C CYS A 67 -1.62 8.78 10.49
N THR A 68 -2.34 9.43 9.56
CA THR A 68 -3.26 8.74 8.65
C THR A 68 -2.60 8.57 7.30
N LEU A 69 -2.53 7.32 6.83
CA LEU A 69 -2.13 6.98 5.48
C LEU A 69 -3.36 6.82 4.60
N GLN A 70 -3.32 7.45 3.43
CA GLN A 70 -4.35 7.28 2.41
C GLN A 70 -3.70 6.99 1.06
N LEU A 71 -4.07 5.86 0.49
CA LEU A 71 -3.77 5.50 -0.90
C LEU A 71 -5.05 5.64 -1.72
N THR A 72 -4.96 6.27 -2.89
CA THR A 72 -6.05 6.31 -3.86
C THR A 72 -5.51 5.89 -5.23
N LEU A 73 -6.17 4.93 -5.86
CA LEU A 73 -6.00 4.55 -7.26
C LEU A 73 -7.28 4.95 -7.99
N SER A 74 -7.16 5.78 -9.03
CA SER A 74 -8.26 6.32 -9.83
C SER A 74 -8.23 5.80 -11.25
#